data_AF-A0A956FLH3-F1
#
_entry.id   AF-A0A956FLH3-F1
#
_cell.length_a   1.000
_cell.length_b   1.000
_cell.length_c   1.000
_cell.angle_alpha   90.00
_cell.angle_beta   90.00
_cell.angle_gamma   90.00
#
_symmetry.space_group_name_H-M   'P 1'
#
loop_
_entity.id
_entity.type
_entity.pdbx_description
1 polymer ?
#
loop_
_entity_poly.entity_id
_entity_poly.type
_entity_poly.pdbx_seq_one_letter_code
_entity_poly.pdbx_strand_id
1 'polypeptide(L)'
;MLLVVELRRQVRLRLKRGPGGGSYGSAGAEPPRPSGEEPSSARPEPPRASAKGGSAPRAPAGRWRARFSRELDRISEREGRGPAPVVVESHQVPNVGASADLVVVNPEWMDRVSSEICGGRVLCERDLVQGIAGHEWGHVIEAREGAVRTASDHELELEADRTAGRVLAEGQGSVAPLLELLRGEASAATPTHPAGEDRVESVLAGYEEAGSCRGEGSCSCEDCSS
;
A
#
# COMPACT_ATOMS: atom_id res chain seq x y z
N MET A 1 -6.60 17.16 2.30
CA MET A 1 -8.09 17.10 2.10
C MET A 1 -8.56 17.02 0.63
N LEU A 2 -7.65 16.98 -0.38
CA LEU A 2 -8.03 16.90 -1.80
C LEU A 2 -8.21 15.45 -2.29
N LEU A 3 -7.49 14.47 -1.73
CA LEU A 3 -7.63 13.05 -2.08
C LEU A 3 -8.99 12.45 -1.66
N VAL A 4 -9.50 12.75 -0.47
CA VAL A 4 -10.84 12.29 -0.02
C VAL A 4 -11.97 12.97 -0.79
N VAL A 5 -11.80 14.23 -1.17
CA VAL A 5 -12.77 14.96 -2.02
C VAL A 5 -12.73 14.41 -3.44
N GLU A 6 -11.56 14.10 -3.99
CA GLU A 6 -11.42 13.53 -5.32
C GLU A 6 -11.91 12.06 -5.38
N LEU A 7 -11.67 11.25 -4.33
CA LEU A 7 -12.21 9.89 -4.23
C LEU A 7 -13.76 9.90 -4.14
N ARG A 8 -14.32 10.77 -3.29
CA ARG A 8 -15.78 10.96 -3.19
C ARG A 8 -16.38 11.53 -4.48
N ARG A 9 -15.66 12.40 -5.19
CA ARG A 9 -16.09 13.02 -6.46
C ARG A 9 -16.03 12.03 -7.63
N GLN A 10 -14.99 11.21 -7.73
CA GLN A 10 -14.86 10.20 -8.79
C GLN A 10 -15.88 9.07 -8.64
N VAL A 11 -16.19 8.64 -7.41
CA VAL A 11 -17.27 7.68 -7.13
C VAL A 11 -18.65 8.27 -7.52
N ARG A 12 -18.91 9.56 -7.22
CA ARG A 12 -20.18 10.22 -7.58
C ARG A 12 -20.35 10.47 -9.09
N LEU A 13 -19.27 10.75 -9.82
CA LEU A 13 -19.33 11.06 -11.26
C LEU A 13 -19.50 9.81 -12.13
N ARG A 14 -19.02 8.64 -11.71
CA ARG A 14 -19.17 7.40 -12.49
C ARG A 14 -20.54 6.73 -12.33
N LEU A 15 -21.24 6.92 -11.21
CA LEU A 15 -22.62 6.42 -11.04
C LEU A 15 -23.68 7.20 -11.85
N LYS A 16 -23.34 8.38 -12.38
CA LYS A 16 -24.26 9.20 -13.19
C LYS A 16 -24.14 9.01 -14.70
N ARG A 17 -23.11 8.31 -15.19
CA ARG A 17 -22.94 8.01 -16.61
C ARG A 17 -23.20 6.53 -16.85
N GLY A 18 -24.46 6.21 -17.14
CA GLY A 18 -24.80 4.95 -17.81
C GLY A 18 -24.07 4.80 -19.15
N PRO A 19 -24.06 3.60 -19.74
CA PRO A 19 -23.30 3.29 -20.95
C PRO A 19 -23.93 4.00 -22.14
N GLY A 20 -23.42 5.20 -22.46
CA GLY A 20 -23.79 5.99 -23.62
C GLY A 20 -22.64 5.99 -24.63
N GLY A 21 -22.94 5.50 -25.84
CA GLY A 21 -22.00 5.39 -26.95
C GLY A 21 -21.62 6.72 -27.61
N GLY A 22 -20.70 6.62 -28.58
CA GLY A 22 -20.22 7.70 -29.46
C GLY A 22 -18.68 7.69 -29.46
N SER A 23 -17.96 7.13 -30.44
CA SER A 23 -17.94 7.26 -31.91
C SER A 23 -17.31 8.55 -32.44
N TYR A 24 -16.37 8.35 -33.39
CA TYR A 24 -15.66 9.29 -34.30
C TYR A 24 -14.51 10.11 -33.68
N GLY A 25 -13.32 10.28 -34.26
CA GLY A 25 -12.72 9.86 -35.55
C GLY A 25 -11.48 10.74 -35.87
N SER A 26 -10.52 10.19 -36.64
CA SER A 26 -9.55 10.84 -37.58
C SER A 26 -8.57 11.92 -37.02
N ALA A 27 -7.34 12.15 -37.50
CA ALA A 27 -6.45 11.64 -38.56
C ALA A 27 -5.07 12.37 -38.45
N GLY A 28 -4.01 11.80 -39.02
CA GLY A 28 -2.77 12.49 -39.47
C GLY A 28 -1.69 12.71 -38.39
N ALA A 29 -0.39 12.57 -38.63
CA ALA A 29 0.38 12.41 -39.87
C ALA A 29 1.74 11.74 -39.56
N GLU A 30 2.21 10.89 -40.49
CA GLU A 30 3.53 10.27 -40.49
C GLU A 30 4.61 11.22 -41.06
N PRO A 31 5.79 11.31 -40.44
CA PRO A 31 7.01 11.76 -41.09
C PRO A 31 7.90 10.60 -41.58
N PRO A 32 8.77 10.85 -42.58
CA PRO A 32 9.42 9.83 -43.40
C PRO A 32 10.61 9.13 -42.72
N ARG A 33 10.84 7.89 -43.16
CA ARG A 33 11.97 7.03 -42.78
C ARG A 33 13.24 7.41 -43.55
N PRO A 34 14.42 7.51 -42.89
CA PRO A 34 15.69 7.43 -43.57
C PRO A 34 16.11 5.96 -43.77
N SER A 35 16.42 5.63 -45.01
CA SER A 35 17.06 4.39 -45.47
C SER A 35 18.56 4.41 -45.18
N GLY A 36 19.03 3.40 -44.46
CA GLY A 36 20.45 3.09 -44.26
C GLY A 36 20.59 1.58 -44.07
N GLU A 37 20.96 0.90 -45.15
CA GLU A 37 21.35 -0.51 -45.14
C GLU A 37 22.82 -0.61 -44.69
N GLU A 38 23.08 -1.44 -43.68
CA GLU A 38 24.40 -2.02 -43.42
C GLU A 38 24.26 -3.45 -42.85
N PRO A 39 25.29 -4.30 -43.03
CA PRO A 39 25.11 -5.74 -43.16
C PRO A 39 25.09 -6.53 -41.84
N SER A 40 24.16 -7.49 -41.82
CA SER A 40 24.16 -8.80 -41.17
C SER A 40 25.39 -9.17 -40.32
N SER A 41 25.17 -9.24 -39.01
CA SER A 41 25.92 -10.10 -38.09
C SER A 41 24.93 -10.86 -37.23
N ALA A 42 24.78 -12.15 -37.53
CA ALA A 42 23.89 -13.07 -36.84
C ALA A 42 24.24 -13.14 -35.34
N ARG A 43 23.36 -12.59 -34.49
CA ARG A 43 23.37 -12.84 -33.06
C ARG A 43 22.65 -14.17 -32.77
N PRO A 44 23.20 -15.05 -31.92
CA PRO A 44 22.50 -16.25 -31.49
C PRO A 44 21.23 -15.87 -30.72
N GLU A 45 20.09 -16.42 -31.14
CA GLU A 45 18.82 -16.25 -30.44
C GLU A 45 18.94 -16.81 -29.01
N PRO A 46 18.50 -16.07 -27.97
CA PRO A 46 18.39 -16.63 -26.63
C PRO A 46 17.30 -17.72 -26.62
N PRO A 47 17.48 -18.79 -25.84
CA PRO A 47 16.50 -19.86 -25.74
C PRO A 47 15.17 -19.30 -25.26
N ARG A 48 14.11 -19.50 -26.06
CA ARG A 48 12.73 -19.23 -25.67
C ARG A 48 12.35 -20.09 -24.48
N ALA A 49 12.49 -19.54 -23.28
CA ALA A 49 11.89 -20.11 -22.08
C ALA A 49 10.37 -20.13 -22.28
N SER A 50 9.83 -21.31 -22.52
CA SER A 50 8.40 -21.56 -22.52
C SER A 50 7.91 -21.35 -21.09
N ALA A 51 7.44 -20.13 -20.79
CA ALA A 51 6.70 -19.85 -19.57
C ALA A 51 5.42 -20.69 -19.61
N LYS A 52 5.45 -21.86 -18.97
CA LYS A 52 4.24 -22.58 -18.57
C LYS A 52 3.50 -21.65 -17.60
N GLY A 53 2.58 -20.87 -18.14
CA GLY A 53 1.62 -20.08 -17.38
C GLY A 53 0.70 -21.01 -16.61
N GLY A 54 1.18 -21.51 -15.47
CA GLY A 54 0.31 -22.02 -14.44
C GLY A 54 -0.47 -20.83 -13.90
N SER A 55 -1.72 -20.66 -14.33
CA SER A 55 -2.63 -19.73 -13.70
C SER A 55 -2.72 -20.11 -12.23
N ALA A 56 -2.11 -19.30 -11.36
CA ALA A 56 -2.22 -19.50 -9.92
C ALA A 56 -3.71 -19.58 -9.56
N PRO A 57 -4.12 -20.53 -8.68
CA PRO A 57 -5.50 -20.67 -8.29
C PRO A 57 -6.01 -19.33 -7.75
N ARG A 58 -7.09 -18.81 -8.37
CA ARG A 58 -7.72 -17.57 -7.94
C ARG A 58 -8.15 -17.70 -6.49
N ALA A 59 -7.80 -16.70 -5.70
CA ALA A 59 -8.28 -16.50 -4.36
C ALA A 59 -9.81 -16.70 -4.26
N PRO A 60 -10.34 -17.31 -3.19
CA PRO A 60 -11.75 -17.14 -2.87
C PRO A 60 -12.05 -15.65 -2.64
N ALA A 61 -13.16 -15.18 -3.20
CA ALA A 61 -13.59 -13.79 -3.06
C ALA A 61 -13.71 -13.39 -1.58
N GLY A 62 -13.29 -12.17 -1.22
CA GLY A 62 -13.38 -11.66 0.15
C GLY A 62 -12.27 -12.11 1.12
N ARG A 63 -11.25 -12.85 0.66
CA ARG A 63 -10.17 -13.31 1.56
C ARG A 63 -9.41 -12.13 2.19
N TRP A 64 -9.19 -11.06 1.43
CA TRP A 64 -8.41 -9.92 1.90
C TRP A 64 -9.22 -9.08 2.83
N ARG A 65 -10.50 -8.82 2.52
CA ARG A 65 -11.42 -8.16 3.44
C ARG A 65 -11.37 -8.81 4.82
N ALA A 66 -11.57 -10.13 4.90
CA ALA A 66 -11.61 -10.84 6.17
C ALA A 66 -10.25 -10.82 6.90
N ARG A 67 -9.14 -10.98 6.17
CA ARG A 67 -7.79 -10.95 6.75
C ARG A 67 -7.43 -9.56 7.29
N PHE A 68 -7.64 -8.52 6.47
CA PHE A 68 -7.34 -7.13 6.80
C PHE A 68 -8.24 -6.62 7.94
N SER A 69 -9.53 -6.98 7.96
CA SER A 69 -10.43 -6.63 9.08
C SER A 69 -9.91 -7.18 10.40
N ARG A 70 -9.50 -8.46 10.43
CA ARG A 70 -8.96 -9.07 11.66
C ARG A 70 -7.68 -8.40 12.14
N GLU A 71 -6.80 -7.97 11.24
CA GLU A 71 -5.60 -7.26 11.66
C GLU A 71 -5.94 -5.86 12.21
N LEU A 72 -6.85 -5.12 11.57
CA LEU A 72 -7.31 -3.82 12.08
C LEU A 72 -8.06 -3.95 13.41
N ASP A 73 -8.86 -5.00 13.61
CA ASP A 73 -9.50 -5.31 14.89
C ASP A 73 -8.44 -5.50 15.99
N ARG A 74 -7.40 -6.31 15.73
CA ARG A 74 -6.31 -6.54 16.70
C ARG A 74 -5.51 -5.27 16.99
N ILE A 75 -5.27 -4.43 16.00
CA ILE A 75 -4.57 -3.15 16.16
C ILE A 75 -5.43 -2.22 17.02
N SER A 76 -6.70 -2.05 16.67
CA SER A 76 -7.68 -1.25 17.40
C SER A 76 -7.83 -1.68 18.86
N GLU A 77 -7.97 -2.98 19.13
CA GLU A 77 -8.06 -3.54 20.47
C GLU A 77 -6.80 -3.27 21.30
N ARG A 78 -5.62 -3.35 20.68
CA ARG A 78 -4.34 -3.14 21.35
C ARG A 78 -4.07 -1.67 21.65
N GLU A 79 -4.34 -0.78 20.71
CA GLU A 79 -4.04 0.65 20.84
C GLU A 79 -5.12 1.41 21.61
N GLY A 80 -6.38 0.94 21.62
CA GLY A 80 -7.47 1.60 22.34
C GLY A 80 -7.91 2.95 21.76
N ARG A 81 -7.48 3.30 20.54
CA ARG A 81 -7.75 4.60 19.88
C ARG A 81 -9.05 4.61 19.06
N GLY A 82 -10.08 3.96 19.58
CA GLY A 82 -11.39 3.81 18.93
C GLY A 82 -11.54 2.53 18.11
N PRO A 83 -12.73 2.29 17.51
CA PRO A 83 -13.05 1.03 16.85
C PRO A 83 -12.29 0.83 15.53
N ALA A 84 -12.09 -0.41 15.08
CA ALA A 84 -11.57 -0.68 13.75
C ALA A 84 -12.49 -0.10 12.66
N PRO A 85 -11.95 0.48 11.58
CA PRO A 85 -12.76 0.96 10.47
C PRO A 85 -13.36 -0.23 9.69
N VAL A 86 -14.43 0.04 8.94
CA VAL A 86 -15.01 -0.98 8.05
C VAL A 86 -14.04 -1.26 6.91
N VAL A 87 -13.82 -2.53 6.58
CA VAL A 87 -13.05 -2.92 5.38
C VAL A 87 -13.97 -3.33 4.25
N VAL A 88 -13.71 -2.79 3.05
CA VAL A 88 -14.37 -3.20 1.79
C VAL A 88 -13.32 -3.52 0.72
N GLU A 89 -13.64 -4.45 -0.18
CA GLU A 89 -12.81 -4.73 -1.36
C GLU A 89 -13.29 -3.89 -2.56
N SER A 90 -12.36 -3.31 -3.31
CA SER A 90 -12.67 -2.56 -4.54
C SER A 90 -11.51 -2.58 -5.52
N HIS A 91 -11.79 -2.94 -6.77
CA HIS A 91 -10.85 -2.83 -7.89
C HIS A 91 -10.72 -1.40 -8.44
N GLN A 92 -11.44 -0.43 -7.84
CA GLN A 92 -11.45 0.96 -8.32
C GLN A 92 -10.34 1.82 -7.71
N VAL A 93 -9.67 1.33 -6.67
CA VAL A 93 -8.48 1.96 -6.07
C VAL A 93 -7.22 1.23 -6.54
N PRO A 94 -6.07 1.90 -6.70
CA PRO A 94 -4.86 1.26 -7.22
C PRO A 94 -4.23 0.24 -6.25
N ASN A 95 -4.41 0.43 -4.95
CA ASN A 95 -3.79 -0.33 -3.86
C ASN A 95 -4.73 -0.41 -2.64
N VAL A 96 -4.34 0.15 -1.49
CA VAL A 96 -5.17 0.28 -0.29
C VAL A 96 -5.31 1.77 0.02
N GLY A 97 -6.43 2.16 0.63
CA GLY A 97 -6.57 3.52 1.15
C GLY A 97 -7.58 3.61 2.28
N ALA A 98 -7.36 4.59 3.14
CA ALA A 98 -8.13 4.78 4.35
C ALA A 98 -8.83 6.15 4.45
N SER A 99 -9.83 6.17 5.32
CA SER A 99 -10.49 7.35 5.89
C SER A 99 -10.91 7.01 7.33
N ALA A 100 -11.45 7.97 8.08
CA ALA A 100 -11.78 7.80 9.50
C ALA A 100 -12.58 6.53 9.85
N ASP A 101 -13.46 6.05 8.97
CA ASP A 101 -14.36 4.92 9.25
C ASP A 101 -14.29 3.79 8.21
N LEU A 102 -13.45 3.92 7.18
CA LEU A 102 -13.43 3.03 6.03
C LEU A 102 -12.02 2.81 5.50
N VAL A 103 -11.67 1.55 5.30
CA VAL A 103 -10.50 1.10 4.54
C VAL A 103 -10.98 0.35 3.29
N VAL A 104 -10.41 0.72 2.15
CA VAL A 104 -10.70 0.13 0.85
C VAL A 104 -9.48 -0.64 0.38
N VAL A 105 -9.62 -1.94 0.13
CA VAL A 105 -8.53 -2.82 -0.28
C VAL A 105 -8.73 -3.25 -1.74
N ASN A 106 -7.72 -3.08 -2.59
CA ASN A 106 -7.71 -3.71 -3.92
C ASN A 106 -7.21 -5.16 -3.81
N PRO A 107 -8.06 -6.17 -4.04
CA PRO A 107 -7.67 -7.57 -3.90
C PRO A 107 -6.64 -8.03 -4.94
N GLU A 108 -6.63 -7.47 -6.15
CA GLU A 108 -5.64 -7.81 -7.19
C GLU A 108 -4.25 -7.26 -6.85
N TRP A 109 -4.20 -6.04 -6.28
CA TRP A 109 -2.96 -5.47 -5.79
C TRP A 109 -2.40 -6.32 -4.63
N MET A 110 -3.23 -6.65 -3.65
CA MET A 110 -2.85 -7.49 -2.51
C MET A 110 -2.34 -8.87 -2.96
N ASP A 111 -3.02 -9.52 -3.91
CA ASP A 111 -2.58 -10.79 -4.50
C ASP A 111 -1.19 -10.68 -5.13
N ARG A 112 -0.99 -9.64 -5.94
CA ARG A 112 0.26 -9.41 -6.65
C ARG A 112 1.41 -9.15 -5.67
N VAL A 113 1.30 -8.16 -4.79
CA VAL A 113 2.41 -7.79 -3.88
C VAL A 113 2.72 -8.92 -2.89
N SER A 114 1.70 -9.62 -2.40
CA SER A 114 1.92 -10.79 -1.52
C SER A 114 2.64 -11.91 -2.26
N SER A 115 2.27 -12.19 -3.51
CA SER A 115 2.94 -13.21 -4.31
C SER A 115 4.37 -12.81 -4.67
N GLU A 116 4.60 -11.56 -5.07
CA GLU A 116 5.91 -11.05 -5.50
C GLU A 116 6.91 -11.03 -4.33
N ILE A 117 6.51 -10.50 -3.17
CA ILE A 117 7.38 -10.33 -2.00
C ILE A 117 7.50 -11.63 -1.21
N CYS A 118 6.38 -12.30 -0.96
CA CYS A 118 6.35 -13.43 -0.04
C CYS A 118 6.43 -14.80 -0.71
N GLY A 119 6.18 -14.92 -2.01
CA GLY A 119 6.23 -16.20 -2.72
C GLY A 119 5.34 -17.28 -2.09
N GLY A 120 4.24 -16.89 -1.44
CA GLY A 120 3.33 -17.80 -0.72
C GLY A 120 3.76 -18.21 0.70
N ARG A 121 4.83 -17.64 1.26
CA ARG A 121 5.25 -17.90 2.66
C ARG A 121 4.25 -17.27 3.64
N VAL A 122 3.51 -18.11 4.37
CA VAL A 122 2.42 -17.69 5.28
C VAL A 122 2.84 -16.63 6.31
N LEU A 123 3.99 -16.81 6.97
CA LEU A 123 4.47 -15.84 7.97
C LEU A 123 4.86 -14.50 7.34
N CYS A 124 5.49 -14.53 6.17
CA CYS A 124 5.81 -13.31 5.41
C CYS A 124 4.53 -12.57 5.02
N GLU A 125 3.52 -13.26 4.49
CA GLU A 125 2.25 -12.62 4.14
C GLU A 125 1.51 -12.07 5.36
N ARG A 126 1.62 -12.74 6.52
CA ARG A 126 1.05 -12.24 7.77
C ARG A 126 1.67 -10.90 8.12
N ASP A 127 2.99 -10.84 8.12
CA ASP A 127 3.75 -9.65 8.49
C ASP A 127 3.54 -8.52 7.46
N LEU A 128 3.50 -8.84 6.16
CA LEU A 128 3.17 -7.87 5.11
C LEU A 128 1.79 -7.24 5.34
N VAL A 129 0.76 -8.06 5.55
CA VAL A 129 -0.61 -7.56 5.76
C VAL A 129 -0.71 -6.76 7.05
N GLN A 130 -0.04 -7.20 8.11
CA GLN A 130 0.00 -6.47 9.38
C GLN A 130 0.65 -5.10 9.22
N GLY A 131 1.76 -5.01 8.47
CA GLY A 131 2.43 -3.75 8.16
C GLY A 131 1.53 -2.80 7.37
N ILE A 132 0.90 -3.29 6.29
CA ILE A 132 -0.03 -2.47 5.49
C ILE A 132 -1.24 -2.03 6.35
N ALA A 133 -1.80 -2.93 7.17
CA ALA A 133 -2.89 -2.58 8.07
C ALA A 133 -2.50 -1.54 9.13
N GLY A 134 -1.27 -1.62 9.67
CA GLY A 134 -0.72 -0.61 10.58
C GLY A 134 -0.58 0.76 9.92
N HIS A 135 -0.12 0.81 8.67
CA HIS A 135 -0.05 2.05 7.89
C HIS A 135 -1.44 2.68 7.70
N GLU A 136 -2.41 1.91 7.22
CA GLU A 136 -3.79 2.41 7.04
C GLU A 136 -4.44 2.83 8.36
N TRP A 137 -4.12 2.14 9.45
CA TRP A 137 -4.57 2.52 10.79
C TRP A 137 -4.02 3.89 11.22
N GLY A 138 -2.75 4.19 10.91
CA GLY A 138 -2.18 5.52 11.11
C GLY A 138 -3.02 6.62 10.43
N HIS A 139 -3.40 6.42 9.17
CA HIS A 139 -4.28 7.34 8.46
C HIS A 139 -5.70 7.45 9.07
N VAL A 140 -6.25 6.34 9.57
CA VAL A 140 -7.57 6.33 10.24
C VAL A 140 -7.55 7.22 11.48
N ILE A 141 -6.52 7.08 12.29
CA ILE A 141 -6.35 7.87 13.51
C ILE A 141 -6.22 9.35 13.22
N GLU A 142 -5.33 9.74 12.31
CA GLU A 142 -5.14 11.13 11.90
C GLU A 142 -6.44 11.76 11.37
N ALA A 143 -7.20 10.99 10.60
CA ALA A 143 -8.50 11.41 10.07
C ALA A 143 -9.57 11.59 11.16
N ARG A 144 -9.54 10.80 12.24
CA ARG A 144 -10.47 10.91 13.38
C ARG A 144 -10.15 12.06 14.30
N GLU A 145 -8.86 12.27 14.59
CA GLU A 145 -8.39 13.29 15.51
C GLU A 145 -8.40 14.70 14.88
N GLY A 146 -8.60 14.78 13.56
CA GLY A 146 -8.71 16.05 12.85
C GLY A 146 -7.38 16.80 12.73
N ALA A 147 -6.26 16.11 12.99
CA ALA A 147 -4.89 16.58 12.81
C ALA A 147 -4.54 16.94 11.36
N VAL A 148 -5.41 16.55 10.40
CA VAL A 148 -5.42 16.87 8.96
C VAL A 148 -5.31 18.38 8.63
N ARG A 149 -5.35 19.30 9.61
CA ARG A 149 -5.39 20.75 9.35
C ARG A 149 -4.02 21.42 9.23
N THR A 150 -2.93 20.81 9.70
CA THR A 150 -1.61 21.46 9.69
C THR A 150 -0.46 20.63 9.13
N ALA A 151 -0.53 19.30 9.22
CA ALA A 151 0.50 18.43 8.63
C ALA A 151 0.36 18.37 7.10
N SER A 152 1.49 18.34 6.42
CA SER A 152 1.56 18.07 4.98
C SER A 152 1.20 16.60 4.69
N ASP A 153 0.75 16.31 3.46
CA ASP A 153 0.48 14.92 3.05
C ASP A 153 1.75 14.05 3.21
N HIS A 154 2.95 14.62 3.04
CA HIS A 154 4.22 13.94 3.28
C HIS A 154 4.39 13.51 4.75
N GLU A 155 4.19 14.42 5.71
CA GLU A 155 4.33 14.11 7.14
C GLU A 155 3.31 13.07 7.60
N LEU A 156 2.09 13.12 7.06
CA LEU A 156 1.05 12.14 7.34
C LEU A 156 1.41 10.72 6.85
N GLU A 157 2.07 10.61 5.70
CA GLU A 157 2.56 9.32 5.18
C GLU A 157 3.70 8.76 6.05
N LEU A 158 4.65 9.60 6.47
CA LEU A 158 5.75 9.17 7.33
C LEU A 158 5.25 8.72 8.72
N GLU A 159 4.29 9.42 9.32
CA GLU A 159 3.71 8.99 10.61
C GLU A 159 2.88 7.71 10.48
N ALA A 160 2.20 7.51 9.34
CA ALA A 160 1.54 6.25 9.03
C ALA A 160 2.56 5.09 8.91
N ASP A 161 3.70 5.32 8.24
CA ASP A 161 4.79 4.35 8.14
C ASP A 161 5.42 4.05 9.51
N ARG A 162 5.62 5.07 10.34
CA ARG A 162 6.08 4.92 11.73
C ARG A 162 5.10 4.09 12.56
N THR A 163 3.80 4.33 12.40
CA THR A 163 2.74 3.52 13.02
C THR A 163 2.80 2.06 12.56
N ALA A 164 3.02 1.81 11.27
CA ALA A 164 3.22 0.46 10.75
C ALA A 164 4.42 -0.25 11.41
N GLY A 165 5.54 0.46 11.60
CA GLY A 165 6.71 -0.03 12.32
C GLY A 165 6.38 -0.47 13.76
N ARG A 166 5.71 0.41 14.53
CA ARG A 166 5.28 0.11 15.91
C ARG A 166 4.38 -1.12 15.96
N VAL A 167 3.36 -1.17 15.09
CA VAL A 167 2.40 -2.28 14.99
C VAL A 167 3.10 -3.61 14.72
N LEU A 168 4.12 -3.62 13.86
CA LEU A 168 4.91 -4.82 13.56
C LEU A 168 5.75 -5.28 14.77
N ALA A 169 6.46 -4.37 15.43
CA ALA A 169 7.26 -4.68 16.62
C ALA A 169 6.39 -5.24 17.76
N GLU A 170 5.26 -4.60 18.03
CA GLU A 170 4.32 -5.03 19.06
C GLU A 170 3.76 -6.43 18.79
N GLY A 171 3.41 -6.73 17.54
CA GLY A 171 2.94 -8.05 17.13
C GLY A 171 4.04 -9.07 16.84
N GLN A 172 5.32 -8.73 17.10
CA GLN A 172 6.48 -9.60 16.85
C GLN A 172 6.56 -10.06 15.38
N GLY A 173 6.15 -9.17 14.45
CA GLY A 173 6.24 -9.36 13.01
C GLY A 173 7.57 -8.84 12.45
N SER A 174 7.98 -9.36 11.31
CA SER A 174 9.14 -8.85 10.58
C SER A 174 8.79 -7.59 9.77
N VAL A 175 9.65 -6.57 9.79
CA VAL A 175 9.54 -5.40 8.88
C VAL A 175 9.93 -5.73 7.45
N ALA A 176 10.71 -6.79 7.22
CA ALA A 176 11.31 -7.10 5.93
C ALA A 176 10.34 -7.03 4.73
N PRO A 177 9.14 -7.68 4.75
CA PRO A 177 8.24 -7.61 3.61
C PRO A 177 7.64 -6.23 3.37
N LEU A 178 7.40 -5.43 4.42
CA LEU A 178 6.93 -4.05 4.27
C LEU A 178 8.04 -3.17 3.67
N LEU A 179 9.29 -3.32 4.12
CA LEU A 179 10.41 -2.58 3.55
C LEU A 179 10.67 -2.96 2.07
N GLU A 180 10.47 -4.22 1.71
CA GLU A 180 10.55 -4.67 0.31
C GLU A 180 9.47 -4.03 -0.55
N LEU A 181 8.23 -3.92 -0.04
CA LEU A 181 7.15 -3.19 -0.69
C LEU A 181 7.53 -1.72 -0.93
N LEU A 182 7.98 -1.02 0.11
CA LEU A 182 8.31 0.41 0.04
C LEU A 182 9.49 0.73 -0.90
N ARG A 183 10.47 -0.17 -0.99
CA ARG A 183 11.60 -0.02 -1.93
C ARG A 183 11.21 -0.31 -3.38
N GLY A 184 10.14 -1.09 -3.60
CA GLY A 184 9.63 -1.42 -4.94
C GLY A 184 8.68 -0.35 -5.51
N GLU A 185 8.04 0.46 -4.66
CA GLU A 185 7.26 1.62 -5.09
C GLU A 185 8.20 2.77 -5.50
N ALA A 186 7.81 3.52 -6.54
CA ALA A 186 8.69 4.40 -7.33
C ALA A 186 9.71 5.20 -6.49
N SER A 187 10.99 5.08 -6.84
CA SER A 187 12.13 5.74 -6.18
C SER A 187 12.12 7.27 -6.23
N ALA A 188 11.17 7.90 -6.93
CA ALA A 188 11.02 9.34 -7.02
C ALA A 188 9.84 9.83 -6.17
N ALA A 189 10.12 10.71 -5.21
CA ALA A 189 9.10 11.38 -4.41
C ALA A 189 8.07 12.07 -5.31
N THR A 190 6.80 11.99 -4.91
CA THR A 190 5.71 12.78 -5.49
C THR A 190 5.23 13.80 -4.46
N PRO A 191 4.48 14.84 -4.87
CA PRO A 191 3.94 15.81 -3.90
C PRO A 191 3.11 15.19 -2.76
N THR A 192 2.58 13.97 -2.95
CA THR A 192 1.74 13.27 -1.98
C THR A 192 2.38 11.98 -1.43
N HIS A 193 3.56 11.58 -1.90
CA HIS A 193 4.25 10.38 -1.41
C HIS A 193 5.75 10.65 -1.26
N PRO A 194 6.32 10.53 -0.05
CA PRO A 194 7.75 10.66 0.20
C PRO A 194 8.60 9.71 -0.65
N ALA A 195 9.90 9.95 -0.71
CA ALA A 195 10.81 8.99 -1.32
C ALA A 195 10.77 7.67 -0.54
N GLY A 196 10.95 6.53 -1.22
CA GLY A 196 10.91 5.22 -0.57
C GLY A 196 11.93 5.07 0.57
N GLU A 197 13.06 5.78 0.52
CA GLU A 197 14.08 5.78 1.58
C GLU A 197 13.55 6.42 2.89
N ASP A 198 12.93 7.60 2.82
CA ASP A 198 12.35 8.29 3.99
C ASP A 198 11.24 7.44 4.66
N ARG A 199 10.43 6.78 3.83
CA ARG A 199 9.38 5.85 4.28
C ARG A 199 9.97 4.64 5.00
N VAL A 200 11.02 4.06 4.45
CA VAL A 200 11.76 2.93 5.07
C VAL A 200 12.35 3.35 6.41
N GLU A 201 12.97 4.52 6.50
CA GLU A 201 13.51 5.04 7.76
C GLU A 201 12.42 5.24 8.81
N SER A 202 11.25 5.74 8.40
CA SER A 202 10.10 5.93 9.31
C SER A 202 9.55 4.61 9.85
N VAL A 203 9.42 3.57 9.00
CA VAL A 203 9.05 2.22 9.46
C VAL A 203 10.06 1.68 10.48
N LEU A 204 11.37 1.84 10.21
CA LEU A 204 12.42 1.38 11.11
C LEU A 204 12.39 2.11 12.45
N ALA A 205 12.23 3.44 12.44
CA ALA A 205 12.11 4.25 13.65
C ALA A 205 10.93 3.79 14.53
N GLY A 206 9.75 3.60 13.94
CA GLY A 206 8.60 3.09 14.67
C GLY A 206 8.80 1.68 15.23
N TYR A 207 9.50 0.81 14.49
CA TYR A 207 9.83 -0.54 14.97
C TYR A 207 10.80 -0.53 16.16
N GLU A 208 11.82 0.34 16.11
CA GLU A 208 12.80 0.52 17.19
C GLU A 208 12.18 1.13 18.46
N GLU A 209 11.30 2.13 18.31
CA GLU A 209 10.55 2.74 19.42
C GLU A 209 9.84 1.68 20.26
N ALA A 210 8.99 0.88 19.63
CA ALA A 210 8.26 -0.19 20.31
C ALA A 210 9.17 -1.30 20.87
N GLY A 211 10.32 -1.55 20.22
CA GLY A 211 11.32 -2.51 20.67
C GLY A 211 12.06 -2.07 21.94
N SER A 212 12.43 -0.79 22.02
CA SER A 212 13.13 -0.22 23.18
C SER A 212 12.32 -0.30 24.47
N CYS A 213 11.00 -0.13 24.40
CA CYS A 213 10.09 -0.30 25.54
C CYS A 213 10.00 -1.73 26.11
N ARG A 214 10.53 -2.74 25.39
CA ARG A 214 10.52 -4.15 25.85
C ARG A 214 11.84 -4.62 26.48
N GLY A 215 12.95 -3.92 26.20
CA GLY A 215 14.30 -4.36 26.54
C GLY A 215 14.75 -4.07 27.97
N GLU A 216 14.15 -3.08 28.61
CA GLU A 216 14.52 -2.66 29.97
C GLU A 216 13.33 -2.87 30.91
N GLY A 217 13.47 -3.76 31.90
CA GLY A 217 12.51 -3.95 32.97
C GLY A 217 12.31 -2.73 33.88
N SER A 218 12.59 -1.52 33.39
CA SER A 218 12.49 -0.24 34.06
C SER A 218 12.13 0.93 33.13
N CYS A 219 11.49 0.70 31.97
CA CYS A 219 10.79 1.81 31.33
C CYS A 219 9.55 2.14 32.18
N SER A 220 9.70 3.09 33.11
CA SER A 220 8.54 3.77 33.71
C SER A 220 7.81 4.49 32.57
N CYS A 221 6.63 4.00 32.23
CA CYS A 221 5.78 4.51 31.14
C CYS A 221 5.28 5.96 31.35
N GLU A 222 5.87 6.73 32.27
CA GLU A 222 5.48 8.10 32.57
C GLU A 222 6.01 9.12 31.54
N ASP A 223 7.03 8.77 30.75
CA ASP A 223 7.68 9.70 29.81
C ASP A 223 7.34 9.48 28.32
N CYS A 224 6.48 8.52 27.97
CA CYS A 224 6.13 8.21 26.57
C CYS A 224 4.83 8.86 26.08
N SER A 225 4.26 9.81 26.82
CA SER A 225 3.08 10.58 26.41
C SER A 225 3.42 12.06 26.35
N SER A 226 3.74 12.56 25.16
CA SER A 226 3.81 14.00 24.84
C SER A 226 3.07 14.26 23.55
#